data_AF-A0A8C8CFM7-F1
#
_entry.id   AF-A0A8C8CFM7-F1
#
_cell.length_a   1.000
_cell.length_b   1.000
_cell.length_c   1.000
_cell.angle_alpha   90.00
_cell.angle_beta   90.00
_cell.angle_gamma   90.00
#
_symmetry.space_group_name_H-M   'P 1'
#
loop_
_entity.id
_entity.type
_entity.pdbx_description
1 polymer ?
#
loop_
_entity_poly.entity_id
_entity_poly.type
_entity_poly.pdbx_seq_one_letter_code
_entity_poly.pdbx_strand_id
1 'polypeptide(L)'
;MITLDELQRSTAEVGDSVHRTTISRILHKSGLYGRVARRKPFLKDIHKKCRLKFATSHLGDAPNMWKKVLWSDETKIELFGNNAKRYVWRKSNTAHHPEHTIPTVKHGGGSIMVWA
;
A
#
# COMPACT_ATOMS: atom_id res chain seq x y z
N MET A 1 -6.33 10.22 0.16
CA MET A 1 -5.89 9.54 -1.08
C MET A 1 -6.96 9.83 -2.12
N ILE A 2 -6.69 10.71 -3.08
CA ILE A 2 -7.75 11.27 -3.94
C ILE A 2 -8.08 10.31 -5.08
N THR A 3 -9.35 9.89 -5.18
CA THR A 3 -9.87 9.08 -6.29
C THR A 3 -10.48 9.95 -7.40
N LEU A 4 -10.69 9.38 -8.60
CA LEU A 4 -11.37 10.10 -9.69
C LEU A 4 -12.80 10.50 -9.30
N ASP A 5 -13.48 9.66 -8.52
CA ASP A 5 -14.83 9.91 -8.04
C ASP A 5 -14.86 11.06 -7.03
N GLU A 6 -13.87 11.11 -6.14
CA GLU A 6 -13.73 12.21 -5.19
C GLU A 6 -13.45 13.54 -5.90
N LEU A 7 -12.62 13.53 -6.96
CA LEU A 7 -12.39 14.73 -7.77
C LEU A 7 -13.66 15.21 -8.48
N GLN A 8 -14.43 14.29 -9.06
CA GLN A 8 -15.67 14.64 -9.75
C GLN A 8 -16.72 15.20 -8.79
N ARG A 9 -16.83 14.65 -7.58
CA ARG A 9 -17.71 15.20 -6.53
C ARG A 9 -17.25 16.59 -6.09
N SER A 10 -15.95 16.78 -5.87
CA SER A 10 -15.40 18.07 -5.45
C SER A 10 -15.63 19.18 -6.49
N THR A 11 -15.56 18.88 -7.80
CA THR A 11 -15.90 19.88 -8.82
C THR A 11 -17.39 20.22 -8.81
N ALA A 12 -18.25 19.22 -8.60
CA ALA A 12 -19.69 19.43 -8.53
C ALA A 12 -20.10 20.27 -7.31
N GLU A 13 -19.41 20.14 -6.18
CA GLU A 13 -19.60 20.99 -4.98
C GLU A 13 -19.30 22.47 -5.24
N VAL A 14 -18.39 22.76 -6.18
CA VAL A 14 -18.03 24.13 -6.60
C VAL A 14 -18.97 24.66 -7.70
N GLY A 15 -19.95 23.85 -8.13
CA GLY A 15 -20.93 24.19 -9.17
C GLY A 15 -20.54 23.76 -10.58
N ASP A 16 -19.37 23.13 -10.76
CA ASP A 16 -18.88 22.68 -12.06
C ASP A 16 -19.13 21.18 -12.26
N SER A 17 -20.08 20.85 -13.14
CA SER A 17 -20.32 19.47 -13.56
C SER A 17 -19.30 19.07 -14.65
N VAL A 18 -18.20 18.45 -14.22
CA VAL A 18 -17.13 18.01 -15.12
C VAL A 18 -17.22 16.51 -15.38
N HIS A 19 -17.10 16.12 -16.65
CA HIS A 19 -17.04 14.70 -17.01
C HIS A 19 -15.70 14.06 -16.61
N ARG A 20 -15.74 12.79 -16.19
CA ARG A 20 -14.57 12.01 -15.73
C ARG A 20 -13.40 12.02 -16.72
N THR A 21 -13.70 12.00 -18.02
CA THR A 21 -12.67 12.03 -19.07
C THR A 21 -11.91 13.34 -19.10
N THR A 22 -12.56 14.48 -18.85
CA THR A 22 -11.92 15.79 -18.76
C THR A 22 -10.95 15.83 -17.58
N ILE A 23 -11.39 15.35 -16.41
CA ILE A 23 -10.53 15.23 -15.22
C ILE A 23 -9.32 14.34 -15.52
N SER A 24 -9.54 13.16 -16.09
CA SER A 24 -8.45 12.23 -16.44
C SER A 24 -7.46 12.83 -17.43
N ARG A 25 -7.92 13.58 -18.44
CA ARG A 25 -7.04 14.24 -19.43
C ARG A 25 -6.17 15.30 -18.76
N ILE A 26 -6.75 16.11 -17.87
CA ILE A 26 -5.99 17.12 -17.10
C ILE A 26 -4.95 16.44 -16.21
N LEU A 27 -5.32 15.37 -15.51
CA LEU A 27 -4.38 14.61 -14.67
C LEU A 27 -3.24 14.01 -15.50
N HIS A 28 -3.53 13.45 -16.67
CA HIS A 28 -2.51 12.95 -17.60
C HIS A 28 -1.57 14.07 -18.08
N LYS A 29 -2.12 15.27 -18.39
CA LYS A 29 -1.32 16.44 -18.75
C LYS A 29 -0.37 16.87 -17.62
N SER A 30 -0.77 16.65 -16.36
CA SER A 30 0.07 16.86 -15.17
C SER A 30 0.98 15.67 -14.82
N GLY A 31 1.02 14.62 -15.65
CA GLY A 31 1.86 13.43 -15.45
C GLY A 31 1.37 12.47 -14.35
N LEU A 32 0.12 12.61 -13.92
CA LEU A 32 -0.51 11.73 -12.93
C LEU A 32 -1.30 10.65 -13.66
N TYR A 33 -1.15 9.40 -13.22
CA TYR A 33 -1.85 8.28 -13.82
C TYR A 33 -2.53 7.42 -12.76
N GLY A 34 -3.71 6.90 -13.11
CA GLY A 34 -4.42 5.92 -12.30
C GLY A 34 -3.62 4.62 -12.17
N ARG A 35 -3.31 4.21 -10.93
CA ARG A 35 -2.59 2.97 -10.60
C ARG A 35 -3.21 2.33 -9.36
N VAL A 36 -3.09 1.01 -9.21
CA VAL A 36 -3.55 0.35 -7.98
C VAL A 36 -2.62 0.73 -6.82
N ALA A 37 -3.22 1.16 -5.70
CA ALA A 37 -2.50 1.51 -4.49
C ALA A 37 -1.85 0.27 -3.87
N ARG A 38 -0.60 0.40 -3.41
CA ARG A 38 0.07 -0.70 -2.71
C ARG A 38 -0.43 -0.78 -1.27
N ARG A 39 -0.77 -1.99 -0.84
CA ARG A 39 -1.08 -2.30 0.56
C ARG A 39 0.23 -2.51 1.32
N LYS A 40 0.47 -1.69 2.35
CA LYS A 40 1.68 -1.78 3.19
C LYS A 40 1.35 -1.50 4.66
N PRO A 41 2.03 -2.17 5.60
CA PRO A 41 1.91 -1.81 7.00
C PRO A 41 2.47 -0.40 7.22
N PHE A 42 1.86 0.34 8.14
CA PHE A 42 2.38 1.63 8.55
C PHE A 42 3.65 1.42 9.39
N LEU A 43 4.78 1.98 8.94
CA LEU A 43 6.06 1.88 9.63
C LEU A 43 6.46 3.23 10.20
N LYS A 44 6.65 3.28 11.52
CA LYS A 44 7.29 4.40 12.20
C LYS A 44 8.76 4.50 11.77
N ASP A 45 9.35 5.68 11.87
CA ASP A 45 10.74 5.89 11.46
C ASP A 45 11.74 5.07 12.30
N ILE A 46 11.43 4.83 13.57
CA ILE A 46 12.21 3.90 14.40
C ILE A 46 12.22 2.48 13.81
N HIS A 47 11.07 1.98 13.33
CA HIS A 47 11.00 0.67 12.69
C HIS A 47 11.83 0.62 11.41
N LYS A 48 11.81 1.70 10.60
CA LYS A 48 12.62 1.79 9.38
C LYS A 48 14.11 1.72 9.70
N LYS A 49 14.56 2.47 10.72
CA LYS A 49 15.96 2.47 11.19
C LYS A 49 16.39 1.09 11.70
N CYS A 50 15.57 0.45 12.55
CA CYS A 50 15.86 -0.88 13.08
C CYS A 50 15.95 -1.93 11.96
N ARG A 51 14.99 -1.91 11.01
CA ARG A 51 15.00 -2.82 9.86
C ARG A 51 16.22 -2.63 8.96
N LEU A 52 16.60 -1.38 8.70
CA LEU A 52 17.79 -1.07 7.91
C LEU A 52 19.05 -1.58 8.62
N LYS A 53 19.19 -1.29 9.92
CA LYS A 53 20.32 -1.76 10.74
C LYS A 53 20.44 -3.28 10.71
N PHE A 54 19.33 -3.99 10.91
CA PHE A 54 19.28 -5.45 10.84
C PHE A 54 19.71 -5.97 9.47
N ALA A 55 19.16 -5.43 8.38
CA ALA A 55 19.51 -5.85 7.03
C ALA A 55 21.00 -5.60 6.72
N THR A 56 21.54 -4.45 7.13
CA THR A 56 22.95 -4.11 6.91
C THR A 56 23.89 -4.98 7.73
N SER A 57 23.52 -5.35 8.97
CA SER A 57 24.40 -6.18 9.82
C SER A 57 24.50 -7.62 9.35
N HIS A 58 23.52 -8.10 8.59
CA HIS A 58 23.45 -9.49 8.11
C HIS A 58 23.70 -9.62 6.58
N LEU A 59 24.14 -8.54 5.92
CA LEU A 59 24.33 -8.53 4.45
C LEU A 59 25.44 -9.49 3.99
N GLY A 60 26.46 -9.69 4.83
CA GLY A 60 27.62 -10.56 4.55
C GLY A 60 27.48 -11.97 5.09
N ASP A 61 26.34 -12.33 5.67
CA ASP A 61 26.17 -13.61 6.32
C ASP A 61 26.17 -14.76 5.33
N ALA A 62 26.89 -15.83 5.69
CA ALA A 62 26.95 -17.01 4.86
C ALA A 62 25.55 -17.65 4.73
N PRO A 63 25.15 -18.13 3.54
CA PRO A 63 23.86 -18.81 3.34
C PRO A 63 23.61 -19.97 4.31
N ASN A 64 24.67 -20.66 4.75
CA ASN A 64 24.58 -21.77 5.70
C ASN A 64 24.21 -21.33 7.13
N MET A 65 24.42 -20.07 7.50
CA MET A 65 23.94 -19.54 8.78
C MET A 65 22.41 -19.51 8.80
N TRP A 66 21.78 -19.00 7.73
CA TRP A 66 20.33 -18.89 7.63
C TRP A 66 19.61 -20.25 7.67
N LYS A 67 20.27 -21.33 7.22
CA LYS A 67 19.74 -22.71 7.33
C LYS A 67 19.63 -23.21 8.76
N LYS A 68 20.36 -22.62 9.70
CA LYS A 68 20.32 -22.98 11.13
C LYS A 68 19.27 -22.18 11.90
N VAL A 69 18.64 -21.18 11.26
CA VAL A 69 17.61 -20.37 11.89
C VAL A 69 16.28 -21.11 11.83
N LEU A 70 15.72 -21.42 12.99
CA LEU A 70 14.34 -21.88 13.12
C LEU A 70 13.43 -20.66 13.16
N TRP A 71 12.63 -20.48 12.12
CA TRP A 71 11.65 -19.40 12.03
C TRP A 71 10.32 -19.89 12.61
N SER A 72 9.65 -19.02 13.35
CA SER A 72 8.27 -19.25 13.80
C SER A 72 7.46 -17.98 13.56
N ASP A 73 6.21 -18.11 13.16
CA ASP A 73 5.28 -16.99 13.02
C ASP A 73 3.84 -17.44 13.32
N GLU A 74 2.96 -16.47 13.55
CA GLU A 74 1.53 -16.70 13.64
C GLU A 74 0.84 -16.07 12.44
N THR A 75 0.09 -16.87 11.69
CA THR A 75 -0.66 -16.40 10.52
C THR A 75 -2.17 -16.50 10.74
N LYS A 76 -2.87 -15.49 10.23
CA LYS A 76 -4.33 -15.43 10.22
C LYS A 76 -4.81 -15.74 8.80
N ILE A 77 -5.62 -16.78 8.65
CA ILE A 77 -6.28 -17.12 7.40
C ILE A 77 -7.72 -16.62 7.48
N GLU A 78 -8.06 -15.65 6.65
CA GLU A 78 -9.39 -15.04 6.59
C GLU A 78 -10.26 -15.76 5.55
N LEU A 79 -11.51 -16.07 5.90
CA LEU A 79 -12.46 -16.75 5.01
C LEU A 79 -12.88 -15.83 3.84
N PHE A 80 -13.03 -14.54 4.13
CA PHE A 80 -13.35 -13.49 3.16
C PHE A 80 -12.26 -12.41 3.20
N GLY A 81 -11.29 -12.47 2.30
CA GLY A 81 -10.24 -11.47 2.21
C GLY A 81 -10.74 -10.16 1.57
N ASN A 82 -10.55 -9.03 2.25
CA ASN A 82 -10.89 -7.72 1.69
C ASN A 82 -9.85 -7.25 0.66
N ASN A 83 -9.92 -7.83 -0.54
CA ASN A 83 -9.00 -7.59 -1.65
C ASN A 83 -9.48 -6.51 -2.65
N ALA A 84 -10.43 -5.66 -2.26
CA ALA A 84 -10.94 -4.60 -3.13
C ALA A 84 -9.80 -3.72 -3.69
N LYS A 85 -9.66 -3.65 -5.02
CA LYS A 85 -8.65 -2.80 -5.65
C LYS A 85 -9.06 -1.33 -5.45
N ARG A 86 -8.12 -0.52 -4.96
CA ARG A 86 -8.29 0.94 -4.86
C ARG A 86 -7.27 1.63 -5.76
N TYR A 87 -7.74 2.54 -6.60
CA TYR A 87 -6.89 3.28 -7.54
C TYR A 87 -6.47 4.62 -6.96
N VAL A 88 -5.18 4.94 -7.09
CA VAL A 88 -4.54 6.23 -6.81
C VAL A 88 -4.12 6.91 -8.10
N TRP A 89 -4.22 8.23 -8.13
CA TRP A 89 -3.54 9.06 -9.12
C TRP A 89 -2.16 9.43 -8.58
N ARG A 90 -1.10 8.97 -9.25
CA ARG A 90 0.29 9.26 -8.84
C ARG A 90 1.25 9.32 -10.03
N LYS A 91 2.42 9.92 -9.79
CA LYS A 91 3.53 9.91 -10.77
C LYS A 91 4.21 8.54 -10.80
N SER A 92 5.03 8.33 -11.84
CA SER A 92 5.92 7.17 -11.87
C SER A 92 6.89 7.20 -10.67
N ASN A 93 7.37 6.03 -10.24
CA ASN A 93 8.33 5.85 -9.15
C ASN A 93 7.88 6.28 -7.73
N THR A 94 6.69 6.86 -7.54
CA THR A 94 6.20 7.23 -6.21
C THR A 94 5.39 6.12 -5.51
N ALA A 95 5.52 4.87 -5.93
CA ALA A 95 4.63 3.77 -5.50
C ALA A 95 4.66 3.45 -3.99
N HIS A 96 5.75 3.80 -3.32
CA HIS A 96 6.02 3.49 -1.92
C HIS A 96 5.85 4.68 -0.98
N HIS A 97 5.46 5.83 -1.53
CA HIS A 97 5.18 7.00 -0.73
C HIS A 97 3.94 6.76 0.14
N PRO A 98 3.95 7.17 1.43
CA PRO A 98 2.83 6.95 2.34
C PRO A 98 1.49 7.44 1.78
N GLU A 99 1.46 8.59 1.11
CA GLU A 99 0.28 9.17 0.47
C GLU A 99 -0.35 8.32 -0.66
N HIS A 100 0.40 7.35 -1.18
CA HIS A 100 0.00 6.49 -2.29
C HIS A 100 -0.17 5.01 -1.90
N THR A 101 -0.05 4.71 -0.61
CA THR A 101 -0.22 3.38 -0.05
C THR A 101 -1.46 3.29 0.81
N ILE A 102 -2.03 2.09 0.91
CA ILE A 102 -3.14 1.81 1.81
C ILE A 102 -2.57 1.09 3.02
N PRO A 103 -2.79 1.62 4.24
CA PRO A 103 -2.41 0.91 5.45
C PRO A 103 -3.22 -0.38 5.54
N THR A 104 -2.53 -1.48 5.80
CA THR A 104 -3.18 -2.77 6.06
C THR A 104 -3.51 -2.89 7.54
N VAL A 105 -4.80 -3.01 7.85
CA VAL A 105 -5.33 -3.45 9.15
C VAL A 105 -6.09 -4.77 8.96
N LYS A 106 -5.90 -5.75 9.86
CA LYS A 106 -6.37 -7.14 9.68
C LYS A 106 -7.59 -7.47 10.56
N HIS A 107 -8.78 -6.93 10.28
CA HIS A 107 -9.97 -7.24 11.09
C HIS A 107 -11.26 -7.42 10.25
N GLY A 108 -12.05 -8.47 10.55
CA GLY A 108 -13.40 -8.72 10.00
C GLY A 108 -13.63 -10.14 9.45
N GLY A 109 -14.89 -10.62 9.46
CA GLY A 109 -15.36 -11.72 8.58
C GLY A 109 -15.10 -13.18 9.00
N GLY A 110 -14.57 -13.44 10.20
CA GLY A 110 -14.21 -14.78 10.65
C GLY A 110 -12.85 -15.25 10.12
N SER A 111 -12.08 -15.95 10.96
CA SER A 111 -10.71 -16.37 10.63
C SER A 111 -10.22 -17.52 11.49
N ILE A 112 -9.26 -18.28 10.97
CA ILE A 112 -8.46 -19.24 11.74
C ILE A 112 -7.05 -18.68 11.96
N MET A 113 -6.52 -18.88 13.16
CA MET A 113 -5.13 -18.57 13.52
C MET A 113 -4.33 -19.86 13.47
N VAL A 114 -3.15 -19.82 12.87
CA VAL A 114 -2.23 -20.95 12.75
C VAL A 114 -0.84 -20.51 13.20
N TRP A 115 -0.18 -21.34 13.98
CA TRP A 115 1.21 -21.16 14.40
C TRP A 115 2.07 -22.24 13.76
N ALA A 116 3.22 -21.84 13.20
CA ALA A 116 4.20 -22.74 12.60
C ALA A 116 5.60 -22.12 12.61
#